data_AF-A0A937X6I9-F1
#
_entry.id   AF-A0A937X6I9-F1
#
_cell.length_a   1.000
_cell.length_b   1.000
_cell.length_c   1.000
_cell.angle_alpha   90.00
_cell.angle_beta   90.00
_cell.angle_gamma   90.00
#
_symmetry.space_group_name_H-M   'P 1'
#
loop_
_entity.id
_entity.type
_entity.pdbx_description
1 polymer ?
#
loop_
_entity_poly.entity_id
_entity_poly.type
_entity_poly.pdbx_seq_one_letter_code
_entity_poly.pdbx_strand_id
1 'polypeptide(L)'
;MSNVIRWYLAPHKHIPRGGELRVVAKVSGRADGEQVPHLRIDIGKDENGDTAVLVGQSLVTSEKPVEIEFRAPWSLIAREELGSHIFIRHTEPDLLMDPQATREQEAIYSSTNKKGTPAKAFKSVLLLHELRVELPYYASWPPPSHVAIVGDDKVDEEAGLRRILGRFMERAWRRPPTEGEIKAYAAHFTKLRPTMPGPIETLRETLANVLVAPQFIYLAEPVKDGSTRTPLDAWALASRL
;
A
#
# COMPACT_ATOMS: atom_id res chain seq x y z
N MET A 1 30.14 -13.34 9.72
CA MET A 1 28.71 -13.43 10.06
C MET A 1 28.10 -12.12 9.62
N SER A 2 27.29 -12.13 8.57
CA SER A 2 26.65 -10.92 8.04
C SER A 2 25.71 -10.35 9.10
N ASN A 3 25.89 -9.07 9.44
CA ASN A 3 25.02 -8.39 10.39
C ASN A 3 23.68 -8.09 9.71
N VAL A 4 22.71 -8.99 9.88
CA VAL A 4 21.36 -8.85 9.35
C VAL A 4 20.40 -8.54 10.50
N ILE A 5 19.74 -7.39 10.42
CA ILE A 5 18.66 -7.06 11.35
C ILE A 5 17.38 -7.71 10.82
N ARG A 6 16.67 -8.37 11.73
CA ARG A 6 15.48 -9.15 11.41
C ARG A 6 14.30 -8.62 12.19
N TRP A 7 13.21 -8.42 11.49
CA TRP A 7 11.96 -8.03 12.12
C TRP A 7 10.85 -8.97 11.70
N TYR A 8 10.26 -9.64 12.69
CA TYR A 8 9.18 -10.58 12.49
C TYR A 8 7.84 -9.84 12.45
N LEU A 9 7.13 -9.97 11.34
CA LEU A 9 5.75 -9.57 11.24
C LEU A 9 4.90 -10.66 11.86
N ALA A 10 4.21 -10.31 12.95
CA ALA A 10 3.27 -11.23 13.59
C ALA A 10 2.21 -11.71 12.59
N PRO A 11 1.64 -12.93 12.77
CA PRO A 11 0.62 -13.45 11.88
C PRO A 11 -0.55 -12.46 11.78
N HIS A 12 -0.81 -11.97 10.58
CA HIS A 12 -1.90 -11.01 10.35
C HIS A 12 -3.23 -11.76 10.19
N LYS A 13 -4.19 -11.50 11.09
CA LYS A 13 -5.56 -12.07 10.99
C LYS A 13 -6.37 -11.49 9.83
N HIS A 14 -6.06 -10.26 9.41
CA HIS A 14 -6.74 -9.56 8.33
C HIS A 14 -5.72 -8.91 7.41
N ILE A 15 -5.72 -9.33 6.14
CA ILE A 15 -4.87 -8.76 5.10
C ILE A 15 -5.69 -7.65 4.41
N PRO A 16 -5.35 -6.36 4.60
CA PRO A 16 -6.03 -5.28 3.90
C PRO A 16 -5.86 -5.46 2.38
N ARG A 17 -6.91 -5.13 1.62
CA ARG A 17 -6.91 -5.27 0.15
C ARG A 17 -6.03 -4.24 -0.57
N GLY A 18 -5.54 -3.23 0.15
CA GLY A 18 -4.67 -2.17 -0.38
C GLY A 18 -3.85 -1.55 0.73
N GLY A 19 -3.02 -0.57 0.37
CA GLY A 19 -2.03 0.04 1.24
C GLY A 19 -0.61 -0.42 0.89
N GLU A 20 0.36 0.26 1.47
CA GLU A 20 1.79 0.03 1.27
C GLU A 20 2.43 -0.44 2.57
N LEU A 21 3.51 -1.20 2.45
CA LEU A 21 4.55 -1.24 3.47
C LEU A 21 5.35 0.04 3.33
N ARG A 22 5.47 0.79 4.42
CA ARG A 22 6.41 1.89 4.51
C ARG A 22 7.44 1.59 5.57
N VAL A 23 8.70 1.47 5.16
CA VAL A 23 9.85 1.35 6.06
C VAL A 23 10.65 2.63 6.01
N VAL A 24 10.78 3.30 7.15
CA VAL A 24 11.61 4.49 7.31
C VAL A 24 12.80 4.10 8.19
N ALA A 25 13.99 4.12 7.60
CA ALA A 25 15.23 3.85 8.29
C ALA A 25 16.02 5.15 8.45
N LYS A 26 16.33 5.53 9.69
CA LYS A 26 17.21 6.65 10.00
C LYS A 26 18.63 6.11 10.10
N VAL A 27 19.45 6.45 9.12
CA VAL A 27 20.80 5.88 8.96
C VAL A 27 21.85 6.96 8.77
N SER A 28 23.05 6.70 9.25
CA SER A 28 24.26 7.45 8.89
C SER A 28 25.31 6.49 8.38
N GLY A 29 26.09 6.92 7.40
CA GLY A 29 27.08 6.07 6.77
C GLY A 29 28.32 6.85 6.38
N ARG A 30 29.47 6.20 6.51
CA ARG A 30 30.75 6.71 6.03
C ARG A 30 31.30 5.75 4.99
N ALA A 31 31.55 6.28 3.80
CA ALA A 31 32.25 5.56 2.74
C ALA A 31 33.76 5.59 2.99
N ASP A 32 34.47 4.56 2.52
CA ASP A 32 35.94 4.56 2.50
C ASP A 32 36.45 3.98 1.17
N GLY A 33 37.12 4.84 0.39
CA GLY A 33 37.57 4.52 -0.96
C GLY A 33 36.41 4.11 -1.88
N GLU A 34 36.51 2.91 -2.45
CA GLU A 34 35.50 2.34 -3.35
C GLU A 34 34.32 1.67 -2.59
N GLN A 35 34.43 1.53 -1.26
CA GLN A 35 33.42 0.84 -0.46
C GLN A 35 32.34 1.80 0.03
N VAL A 36 31.13 1.68 -0.51
CA VAL A 36 30.00 2.57 -0.18
C VAL A 36 28.89 1.79 0.51
N PRO A 37 28.45 2.19 1.72
CA PRO A 37 27.38 1.49 2.41
C PRO A 37 26.08 1.53 1.61
N HIS A 38 25.52 0.35 1.33
CA HIS A 38 24.19 0.20 0.76
C HIS A 38 23.26 -0.35 1.83
N LEU A 39 22.21 0.39 2.16
CA LEU A 39 21.10 -0.13 2.96
C LEU A 39 20.15 -0.87 2.03
N ARG A 40 19.87 -2.13 2.33
CA ARG A 40 18.99 -3.00 1.56
C ARG A 40 17.86 -3.51 2.46
N ILE A 41 16.64 -3.45 1.94
CA ILE A 41 15.45 -4.01 2.60
C ILE A 41 14.89 -5.13 1.74
N ASP A 42 14.66 -6.28 2.36
CA ASP A 42 14.05 -7.44 1.71
C ASP A 42 12.92 -8.00 2.55
N ILE A 43 11.98 -8.69 1.91
CA ILE A 43 10.97 -9.52 2.56
C ILE A 43 11.28 -10.96 2.22
N GLY A 44 11.34 -11.83 3.22
CA GLY A 44 11.65 -13.24 3.00
C GLY A 44 11.15 -14.17 4.09
N LYS A 45 11.33 -15.47 3.83
CA LYS A 45 10.94 -16.54 4.75
C LYS A 45 12.08 -16.99 5.66
N ASP A 46 13.27 -17.18 5.09
CA ASP A 46 14.39 -17.89 5.72
C ASP A 46 15.62 -17.01 5.94
N GLU A 47 16.44 -17.36 6.94
CA GLU A 47 17.64 -16.62 7.36
C GLU A 47 18.72 -16.50 6.26
N ASN A 48 18.75 -17.46 5.32
CA ASN A 48 19.75 -17.51 4.24
C ASN A 48 19.43 -16.59 3.06
N GLY A 49 18.21 -16.02 3.00
CA GLY A 49 17.81 -15.11 1.94
C GLY A 49 17.55 -15.74 0.57
N ASP A 50 17.49 -17.08 0.46
CA ASP A 50 17.21 -17.80 -0.79
C ASP A 50 15.81 -17.50 -1.35
N THR A 51 14.87 -17.13 -0.48
CA THR A 51 13.51 -16.68 -0.82
C THR A 51 13.25 -15.29 -0.29
N ALA A 52 14.15 -14.34 -0.60
CA ALA A 52 13.99 -12.94 -0.25
C ALA A 52 13.72 -12.07 -1.50
N VAL A 53 12.63 -11.31 -1.49
CA VAL A 53 12.30 -10.32 -2.52
C VAL A 53 12.83 -8.96 -2.06
N LEU A 54 13.65 -8.34 -2.93
CA LEU A 54 14.14 -6.99 -2.73
C LEU A 54 12.98 -5.99 -2.75
N VAL A 55 12.81 -5.25 -1.66
CA VAL A 55 11.89 -4.11 -1.59
C VAL A 55 12.56 -2.86 -2.14
N GLY A 56 13.82 -2.63 -1.76
CA GLY A 56 14.61 -1.51 -2.24
C GLY A 56 16.00 -1.47 -1.64
N GLN A 57 16.85 -0.66 -2.26
CA GLN A 57 18.21 -0.40 -1.81
C GLN A 57 18.55 1.07 -1.98
N SER A 58 19.35 1.63 -1.07
CA SER A 58 19.81 3.01 -1.14
C SER A 58 21.23 3.17 -0.62
N LEU A 59 21.98 4.07 -1.23
CA LEU A 59 23.33 4.46 -0.86
C LEU A 59 23.30 5.37 0.36
N VAL A 60 24.17 5.10 1.34
CA VAL A 60 24.28 5.91 2.58
C VAL A 60 25.69 6.47 2.69
N THR A 61 25.86 7.71 2.23
CA THR A 61 27.15 8.44 2.25
C THR A 61 27.17 9.61 3.22
N SER A 62 26.05 9.86 3.91
CA SER A 62 25.93 10.98 4.86
C SER A 62 26.43 10.57 6.24
N GLU A 63 27.43 11.30 6.74
CA GLU A 63 27.90 11.17 8.14
C GLU A 63 26.83 11.61 9.15
N LYS A 64 25.89 12.47 8.73
CA LYS A 64 24.74 12.87 9.55
C LYS A 64 23.57 11.90 9.36
N PRO A 65 22.76 11.63 10.39
CA PRO A 65 21.57 10.77 10.26
C PRO A 65 20.59 11.32 9.22
N VAL A 66 20.29 10.51 8.20
CA VAL A 66 19.32 10.78 7.13
C VAL A 66 18.21 9.73 7.20
N GLU A 67 16.96 10.15 6.99
CA GLU A 67 15.83 9.24 6.86
C GLU A 67 15.71 8.76 5.41
N ILE A 68 15.73 7.45 5.22
CA ILE A 68 15.52 6.81 3.92
C ILE A 68 14.21 6.03 3.99
N GLU A 69 13.32 6.33 3.05
CA GLU A 69 12.00 5.73 2.96
C GLU A 69 11.96 4.68 1.84
N PHE A 70 11.48 3.49 2.19
CA PHE A 70 11.23 2.40 1.26
C PHE A 70 9.74 2.07 1.27
N ARG A 71 9.16 1.97 0.06
CA ARG A 71 7.76 1.63 -0.14
C ARG A 71 7.63 0.33 -0.92
N ALA A 72 6.74 -0.54 -0.46
CA ALA A 72 6.39 -1.76 -1.17
C ALA A 72 4.86 -1.94 -1.15
N PRO A 73 4.25 -2.54 -2.17
CA PRO A 73 2.86 -2.97 -2.09
C PRO A 73 2.64 -3.93 -0.92
N TRP A 74 1.59 -3.73 -0.12
CA TRP A 74 1.22 -4.64 0.97
C TRP A 74 1.05 -6.09 0.49
N SER A 75 0.62 -6.28 -0.75
CA SER A 75 0.44 -7.59 -1.38
C SER A 75 1.72 -8.42 -1.43
N LEU A 76 2.92 -7.81 -1.39
CA LEU A 76 4.17 -8.57 -1.34
C LEU A 76 4.34 -9.30 0.00
N ILE A 77 3.93 -8.68 1.11
CA ILE A 77 3.98 -9.29 2.46
C ILE A 77 2.88 -10.34 2.62
N ALA A 78 1.74 -10.13 1.96
CA ALA A 78 0.60 -11.06 2.01
C ALA A 78 0.86 -12.41 1.33
N ARG A 79 1.97 -12.56 0.59
CA ARG A 79 2.31 -13.81 -0.10
C ARG A 79 2.93 -14.80 0.87
N GLU A 80 2.22 -15.89 1.13
CA GLU A 80 2.66 -16.98 2.01
C GLU A 80 4.02 -17.57 1.60
N GLU A 81 4.31 -17.56 0.29
CA GLU A 81 5.59 -17.98 -0.30
C GLU A 81 6.78 -17.11 0.10
N LEU A 82 6.55 -15.81 0.33
CA LEU A 82 7.61 -14.82 0.59
C LEU A 82 7.91 -14.68 2.09
N GLY A 83 7.14 -15.30 2.97
CA GLY A 83 7.38 -15.29 4.41
C GLY A 83 7.03 -13.99 5.12
N SER A 84 7.21 -13.99 6.44
CA SER A 84 6.76 -12.93 7.35
C SER A 84 7.90 -12.13 7.99
N HIS A 85 9.09 -12.15 7.40
CA HIS A 85 10.24 -11.42 7.92
C HIS A 85 10.61 -10.26 7.01
N ILE A 86 10.84 -9.08 7.61
CA ILE A 86 11.54 -7.97 6.98
C ILE A 86 13.01 -8.09 7.38
N PHE A 87 13.86 -8.22 6.36
CA PHE A 87 15.31 -8.25 6.51
C PHE A 87 15.88 -6.89 6.15
N ILE A 88 16.72 -6.36 7.03
CA ILE A 88 17.52 -5.18 6.74
C ILE A 88 18.97 -5.63 6.68
N ARG A 89 19.55 -5.47 5.50
CA ARG A 89 20.87 -5.98 5.12
C ARG A 89 21.73 -4.86 4.58
N HIS A 90 23.02 -5.12 4.49
CA HIS A 90 23.95 -4.34 3.71
C HIS A 90 24.61 -5.21 2.65
N THR A 91 25.04 -4.60 1.55
CA THR A 91 25.69 -5.32 0.43
C THR A 91 27.21 -5.45 0.62
N GLU A 92 27.79 -4.63 1.50
CA GLU A 92 29.25 -4.52 1.64
C GLU A 92 29.85 -5.60 2.55
N PRO A 93 30.88 -6.36 2.12
CA PRO A 93 31.58 -7.29 2.99
C PRO A 93 32.27 -6.55 4.15
N ASP A 94 32.29 -7.18 5.32
CA ASP A 94 32.91 -6.66 6.55
C ASP A 94 32.31 -5.36 7.13
N LEU A 95 31.16 -4.89 6.63
CA LEU A 95 30.48 -3.73 7.20
C LEU A 95 29.75 -4.10 8.50
N LEU A 96 29.99 -3.32 9.56
CA LEU A 96 29.30 -3.49 10.83
C LEU A 96 27.94 -2.76 10.77
N MET A 97 26.85 -3.51 10.81
CA MET A 97 25.50 -3.00 10.99
C MET A 97 24.96 -3.42 12.37
N ASP A 98 25.11 -2.59 13.40
CA ASP A 98 24.60 -2.89 14.75
C ASP A 98 23.22 -2.20 14.94
N PRO A 99 22.14 -2.93 15.27
CA PRO A 99 20.81 -2.35 15.54
C PRO A 99 20.76 -1.36 16.71
N GLN A 100 21.81 -1.30 17.54
CA GLN A 100 21.89 -0.41 18.71
C GLN A 100 23.25 0.25 18.85
N ALA A 101 23.75 0.88 17.78
CA ALA A 101 25.00 1.64 17.86
C ALA A 101 24.87 2.73 18.96
N THR A 102 25.52 2.49 20.10
CA THR A 102 25.62 3.48 21.18
C THR A 102 26.66 4.54 20.82
N ARG A 103 26.52 5.76 21.34
CA ARG A 103 27.50 6.85 21.15
C ARG A 103 28.93 6.44 21.53
N GLU A 104 29.08 5.50 22.45
CA GLU A 104 30.38 4.93 22.86
C GLU A 104 30.94 3.99 21.80
N GLN A 105 30.10 3.13 21.20
CA GLN A 105 30.50 2.32 20.06
C GLN A 105 30.86 3.21 18.86
N GLU A 106 30.07 4.25 18.56
CA GLU A 106 30.38 5.27 17.55
C GLU A 106 31.75 5.95 17.80
N ALA A 107 32.06 6.27 19.06
CA ALA A 107 33.34 6.87 19.46
C ALA A 107 34.52 5.88 19.35
N ILE A 108 34.31 4.60 19.63
CA ILE A 108 35.31 3.53 19.43
C ILE A 108 35.59 3.35 17.93
N TYR A 109 34.62 3.57 17.04
CA TYR A 109 34.81 3.52 15.58
C TYR A 109 35.46 4.78 15.00
N SER A 110 35.35 5.92 15.69
CA SER A 110 35.92 7.21 15.28
C SER A 110 37.34 7.45 15.82
N SER A 111 37.70 6.86 16.97
CA SER A 111 38.98 7.13 17.64
C SER A 111 40.04 6.07 17.38
N THR A 112 41.16 6.48 16.78
CA THR A 112 42.43 5.77 16.90
C THR A 112 42.82 5.65 18.37
N ASN A 113 43.15 4.44 18.81
CA ASN A 113 43.57 4.20 20.18
C ASN A 113 44.93 4.87 20.47
N LYS A 114 45.20 5.27 21.73
CA LYS A 114 46.41 6.01 22.18
C LYS A 114 47.77 5.33 21.90
N LYS A 115 47.80 4.14 21.30
CA LYS A 115 49.01 3.36 20.98
C LYS A 115 49.23 3.11 19.47
N GLY A 116 48.50 3.78 18.58
CA GLY A 116 48.77 3.74 17.13
C GLY A 116 48.54 2.39 16.45
N THR A 117 47.94 1.41 17.12
CA THR A 117 47.51 0.14 16.51
C THR A 117 46.01 0.23 16.19
N PRO A 118 45.58 0.06 14.93
CA PRO A 118 44.16 0.08 14.61
C PRO A 118 43.50 -1.18 15.18
N ALA A 119 42.61 -1.01 16.16
CA ALA A 119 41.60 -2.02 16.45
C ALA A 119 40.76 -2.16 15.18
N LYS A 120 40.89 -3.30 14.49
CA LYS A 120 40.26 -3.66 13.20
C LYS A 120 39.48 -2.49 12.56
N ALA A 121 40.19 -1.63 11.83
CA ALA A 121 39.61 -0.45 11.21
C ALA A 121 38.56 -0.90 10.19
N PHE A 122 37.28 -0.81 10.56
CA PHE A 122 36.19 -0.96 9.61
C PHE A 122 36.24 0.26 8.70
N LYS A 123 36.57 -0.01 7.44
CA LYS A 123 36.79 1.00 6.40
C LYS A 123 35.49 1.80 6.18
N SER A 124 34.42 1.10 5.83
CA SER A 124 33.07 1.64 5.74
C SER A 124 32.23 1.33 6.99
N VAL A 125 31.34 2.25 7.36
CA VAL A 125 30.44 2.09 8.53
C VAL A 125 29.03 2.48 8.13
N LEU A 126 28.04 1.69 8.56
CA LEU A 126 26.61 2.00 8.47
C LEU A 126 25.98 1.87 9.85
N LEU A 127 25.42 2.96 10.35
CA LEU A 127 24.73 2.99 11.64
C LEU A 127 23.24 3.14 11.40
N LEU A 128 22.46 2.22 11.96
CA LEU A 128 21.00 2.32 12.01
C LEU A 128 20.61 2.91 13.36
N HIS A 129 20.05 4.12 13.33
CA HIS A 129 19.62 4.85 14.53
C HIS A 129 18.19 4.50 14.92
N GLU A 130 17.32 4.44 13.93
CA GLU A 130 15.89 4.23 14.13
C GLU A 130 15.30 3.51 12.94
N LEU A 131 14.38 2.60 13.21
CA LEU A 131 13.58 1.91 12.21
C LEU A 131 12.11 2.07 12.55
N ARG A 132 11.35 2.68 11.65
CA ARG A 132 9.88 2.70 11.73
C ARG A 132 9.32 1.89 10.58
N VAL A 133 8.34 1.07 10.91
CA VAL A 133 7.62 0.29 9.91
C VAL A 133 6.14 0.52 10.12
N GLU A 134 5.49 1.02 9.07
CA GLU A 134 4.06 1.36 9.08
C GLU A 134 3.31 0.41 8.16
N LEU A 135 2.32 -0.26 8.74
CA LEU A 135 1.68 -1.42 8.14
C LEU A 135 0.19 -1.55 8.56
N PRO A 136 -0.81 -1.33 7.67
CA PRO A 136 -0.73 -0.78 6.31
C PRO A 136 -0.56 0.75 6.30
N TYR A 137 0.37 1.25 5.49
CA TYR A 137 0.51 2.67 5.23
C TYR A 137 -0.46 3.11 4.12
N TYR A 138 -1.18 4.21 4.37
CA TYR A 138 -1.97 4.90 3.37
C TYR A 138 -1.40 6.31 3.18
N ALA A 139 -1.02 6.66 1.96
CA ALA A 139 -0.51 8.00 1.65
C ALA A 139 -1.54 9.11 1.94
N SER A 140 -2.83 8.78 1.85
CA SER A 140 -3.95 9.64 2.22
C SER A 140 -5.07 8.81 2.82
N TRP A 141 -5.76 9.35 3.81
CA TRP A 141 -7.00 8.79 4.33
C TRP A 141 -8.13 9.81 4.23
N PRO A 142 -9.26 9.49 3.57
CA PRO A 142 -9.58 8.22 2.92
C PRO A 142 -8.70 7.91 1.69
N PRO A 143 -8.58 6.63 1.27
CA PRO A 143 -7.84 6.28 0.07
C PRO A 143 -8.44 6.90 -1.21
N PRO A 144 -7.65 7.15 -2.26
CA PRO A 144 -8.15 7.76 -3.50
C PRO A 144 -9.34 7.04 -4.14
N SER A 145 -9.39 5.70 -4.06
CA SER A 145 -10.52 4.90 -4.54
C SER A 145 -11.81 5.16 -3.76
N HIS A 146 -11.70 5.43 -2.45
CA HIS A 146 -12.85 5.79 -1.62
C HIS A 146 -13.38 7.16 -2.01
N VAL A 147 -12.49 8.15 -2.14
CA VAL A 147 -12.84 9.51 -2.58
C VAL A 147 -13.45 9.49 -3.99
N ALA A 148 -12.94 8.66 -4.90
CA ALA A 148 -13.46 8.57 -6.26
C ALA A 148 -14.90 8.04 -6.37
N ILE A 149 -15.38 7.31 -5.35
CA ILE A 149 -16.75 6.75 -5.29
C ILE A 149 -17.64 7.62 -4.43
N VAL A 150 -17.24 7.84 -3.18
CA VAL A 150 -18.06 8.52 -2.16
C VAL A 150 -17.96 10.04 -2.31
N GLY A 151 -16.80 10.57 -2.70
CA GLY A 151 -16.53 12.00 -2.67
C GLY A 151 -16.63 12.54 -1.25
N ASP A 152 -17.24 13.72 -1.12
CA ASP A 152 -17.51 14.38 0.17
C ASP A 152 -18.91 14.03 0.72
N ASP A 153 -19.64 13.13 0.05
CA ASP A 153 -20.99 12.74 0.47
C ASP A 153 -20.97 11.78 1.67
N LYS A 154 -22.02 11.85 2.49
CA LYS A 154 -22.22 10.92 3.60
C LYS A 154 -23.09 9.76 3.16
N VAL A 155 -22.58 8.54 3.32
CA VAL A 155 -23.27 7.29 2.94
C VAL A 155 -24.52 7.04 3.77
N ASP A 156 -24.55 7.46 5.03
CA ASP A 156 -25.71 7.31 5.93
C ASP A 156 -26.80 8.36 5.71
N GLU A 157 -26.53 9.40 4.92
CA GLU A 157 -27.52 10.42 4.58
C GLU A 157 -28.23 10.01 3.29
N GLU A 158 -29.56 9.93 3.29
CA GLU A 158 -30.32 9.48 2.11
C GLU A 158 -29.99 10.30 0.86
N ALA A 159 -29.89 11.63 0.98
CA ALA A 159 -29.54 12.50 -0.12
C ALA A 159 -28.11 12.24 -0.63
N GLY A 160 -27.16 12.02 0.28
CA GLY A 160 -25.77 11.67 -0.06
C GLY A 160 -25.68 10.32 -0.76
N LEU A 161 -26.35 9.30 -0.23
CA LEU A 161 -26.44 7.97 -0.83
C LEU A 161 -27.00 8.03 -2.25
N ARG A 162 -28.09 8.77 -2.48
CA ARG A 162 -28.67 8.90 -3.82
C ARG A 162 -27.73 9.59 -4.80
N ARG A 163 -26.97 10.60 -4.37
CA ARG A 163 -25.93 11.24 -5.20
C ARG A 163 -24.79 10.29 -5.53
N ILE A 164 -24.30 9.52 -4.55
CA ILE A 164 -23.26 8.51 -4.76
C ILE A 164 -23.73 7.46 -5.77
N LEU A 165 -24.93 6.89 -5.55
CA LEU A 165 -25.52 5.89 -6.45
C LEU A 165 -25.72 6.46 -7.85
N GLY A 166 -26.25 7.68 -7.98
CA GLY A 166 -26.44 8.34 -9.27
C GLY A 166 -25.14 8.42 -10.08
N ARG A 167 -24.08 9.00 -9.49
CA ARG A 167 -22.77 9.11 -10.15
C ARG A 167 -22.16 7.76 -10.48
N PHE A 168 -22.28 6.78 -9.58
CA PHE A 168 -21.70 5.46 -9.79
C PHE A 168 -22.43 4.68 -10.89
N MET A 169 -23.76 4.66 -10.86
CA MET A 169 -24.60 3.98 -11.85
C MET A 169 -24.47 4.64 -13.22
N GLU A 170 -24.33 5.97 -13.29
CA GLU A 170 -24.08 6.67 -14.55
C GLU A 170 -22.81 6.17 -15.24
N ARG A 171 -21.72 6.03 -14.47
CA ARG A 171 -20.45 5.50 -14.97
C ARG A 171 -20.52 4.01 -15.28
N ALA A 172 -21.16 3.24 -14.41
CA ALA A 172 -21.26 1.78 -14.56
C ALA A 172 -22.09 1.41 -15.80
N TRP A 173 -23.29 1.97 -15.92
CA TRP A 173 -24.24 1.64 -16.97
C TRP A 173 -24.05 2.48 -18.23
N ARG A 174 -23.09 3.42 -18.20
CA ARG A 174 -22.72 4.29 -19.33
C ARG A 174 -23.92 5.07 -19.87
N ARG A 175 -24.86 5.44 -18.99
CA ARG A 175 -26.00 6.31 -19.28
C ARG A 175 -26.51 6.93 -17.98
N PRO A 176 -27.20 8.07 -18.02
CA PRO A 176 -27.89 8.58 -16.86
C PRO A 176 -28.90 7.56 -16.30
N PRO A 177 -28.81 7.19 -15.01
CA PRO A 177 -29.82 6.34 -14.37
C PRO A 177 -31.11 7.13 -14.16
N THR A 178 -32.25 6.43 -14.18
CA THR A 178 -33.54 7.04 -13.87
C THR A 178 -33.73 7.19 -12.36
N GLU A 179 -34.60 8.11 -11.94
CA GLU A 179 -34.96 8.27 -10.52
C GLU A 179 -35.53 6.99 -9.90
N GLY A 180 -36.27 6.20 -10.68
CA GLY A 180 -36.80 4.91 -10.23
C GLY A 180 -35.69 3.90 -9.94
N GLU A 181 -34.66 3.85 -10.78
CA GLU A 181 -33.49 2.99 -10.59
C GLU A 181 -32.70 3.41 -9.35
N ILE A 182 -32.39 4.71 -9.19
CA ILE A 182 -31.69 5.22 -7.99
C ILE A 182 -32.47 4.89 -6.73
N LYS A 183 -33.79 5.12 -6.72
CA LYS A 183 -34.66 4.82 -5.57
C LYS A 183 -34.66 3.32 -5.24
N ALA A 184 -34.67 2.44 -6.24
CA ALA A 184 -34.64 1.00 -6.01
C ALA A 184 -33.34 0.55 -5.32
N TYR A 185 -32.19 1.06 -5.77
CA TYR A 185 -30.89 0.74 -5.15
C TYR A 185 -30.71 1.39 -3.78
N ALA A 186 -31.23 2.60 -3.57
CA ALA A 186 -31.25 3.23 -2.24
C ALA A 186 -32.11 2.41 -1.25
N ALA A 187 -33.29 1.93 -1.68
CA ALA A 187 -34.13 1.06 -0.86
C ALA A 187 -33.44 -0.30 -0.57
N HIS A 188 -32.70 -0.85 -1.54
CA HIS A 188 -31.90 -2.04 -1.34
C HIS A 188 -30.81 -1.83 -0.28
N PHE A 189 -30.08 -0.71 -0.34
CA PHE A 189 -29.11 -0.32 0.68
C PHE A 189 -29.77 -0.25 2.07
N THR A 190 -30.90 0.45 2.20
CA THR A 190 -31.60 0.58 3.49
C THR A 190 -32.03 -0.77 4.05
N LYS A 191 -32.48 -1.69 3.20
CA LYS A 191 -32.84 -3.06 3.59
C LYS A 191 -31.63 -3.87 4.07
N LEU A 192 -30.47 -3.68 3.46
CA LEU A 192 -29.23 -4.39 3.77
C LEU A 192 -28.48 -3.81 4.98
N ARG A 193 -28.67 -2.50 5.26
CA ARG A 193 -28.00 -1.77 6.33
C ARG A 193 -27.99 -2.46 7.70
N PRO A 194 -29.11 -3.04 8.21
CA PRO A 194 -29.12 -3.67 9.54
C PRO A 194 -28.35 -4.99 9.61
N THR A 195 -28.06 -5.65 8.48
CA THR A 195 -27.32 -6.92 8.45
C THR A 195 -25.82 -6.74 8.21
N MET A 196 -25.36 -5.50 8.04
CA MET A 196 -23.99 -5.17 7.67
C MET A 196 -23.25 -4.44 8.79
N PRO A 197 -21.92 -4.62 8.94
CA PRO A 197 -21.13 -3.99 10.00
C PRO A 197 -21.22 -2.46 9.99
N GLY A 198 -21.32 -1.85 8.81
CA GLY A 198 -21.29 -0.42 8.66
C GLY A 198 -21.84 0.09 7.32
N PRO A 199 -21.91 1.42 7.17
CA PRO A 199 -22.46 2.08 5.99
C PRO A 199 -21.63 1.79 4.75
N ILE A 200 -20.30 1.80 4.89
CA ILE A 200 -19.37 1.57 3.79
C ILE A 200 -19.45 0.13 3.30
N GLU A 201 -19.54 -0.83 4.21
CA GLU A 201 -19.74 -2.24 3.88
C GLU A 201 -21.08 -2.45 3.15
N THR A 202 -22.15 -1.82 3.65
CA THR A 202 -23.47 -1.87 3.00
C THR A 202 -23.45 -1.25 1.60
N LEU A 203 -22.77 -0.11 1.45
CA LEU A 203 -22.64 0.57 0.16
C LEU A 203 -21.87 -0.32 -0.81
N ARG A 204 -20.75 -0.89 -0.39
CA ARG A 204 -19.95 -1.79 -1.21
C ARG A 204 -20.78 -2.94 -1.78
N GLU A 205 -21.60 -3.59 -0.96
CA GLU A 205 -22.48 -4.67 -1.42
C GLU A 205 -23.56 -4.16 -2.38
N THR A 206 -24.13 -2.97 -2.10
CA THR A 206 -25.09 -2.32 -3.01
C THR A 206 -24.45 -2.01 -4.37
N LEU A 207 -23.21 -1.48 -4.38
CA LEU A 207 -22.47 -1.18 -5.61
C LEU A 207 -22.07 -2.47 -6.36
N ALA A 208 -21.73 -3.55 -5.65
CA ALA A 208 -21.50 -4.84 -6.28
C ALA A 208 -22.76 -5.33 -7.01
N ASN A 209 -23.94 -5.14 -6.40
CA ASN A 209 -25.23 -5.44 -7.03
C ASN A 209 -25.48 -4.60 -8.30
N VAL A 210 -25.02 -3.35 -8.35
CA VAL A 210 -25.07 -2.50 -9.57
C VAL A 210 -24.22 -3.10 -10.70
N LEU A 211 -23.05 -3.67 -10.38
CA LEU A 211 -22.10 -4.23 -11.35
C LEU A 211 -22.51 -5.61 -11.89
N VAL A 212 -23.40 -6.34 -11.21
CA VAL A 212 -23.95 -7.60 -11.73
C VAL A 212 -25.32 -7.41 -12.39
N ALA A 213 -25.80 -6.17 -12.46
CA ALA A 213 -27.09 -5.84 -13.06
C ALA A 213 -27.03 -5.96 -14.59
N PRO A 214 -28.14 -6.35 -15.26
CA PRO A 214 -28.19 -6.44 -16.71
C PRO A 214 -27.76 -5.16 -17.44
N GLN A 215 -28.02 -3.98 -16.85
CA GLN A 215 -27.64 -2.67 -17.39
C GLN A 215 -26.13 -2.47 -17.46
N PHE A 216 -25.35 -3.17 -16.63
CA PHE A 216 -23.89 -3.15 -16.68
C PHE A 216 -23.35 -4.22 -17.64
N ILE A 217 -23.90 -5.43 -17.57
CA ILE A 217 -23.43 -6.59 -18.33
C ILE A 217 -23.75 -6.45 -19.82
N TYR A 218 -24.92 -5.91 -20.15
CA TYR A 218 -25.37 -5.72 -21.52
C TYR A 218 -25.39 -4.23 -21.88
N LEU A 219 -24.99 -3.89 -23.10
CA LEU A 219 -25.40 -2.62 -23.70
C LEU A 219 -26.90 -2.68 -23.98
N ALA A 220 -27.70 -2.37 -22.98
CA ALA A 220 -29.15 -2.37 -23.11
C ALA A 220 -29.58 -1.40 -24.23
N GLU A 221 -30.25 -1.92 -25.25
CA GLU A 221 -30.97 -1.09 -26.22
C GLU A 221 -32.16 -0.45 -25.49
N PRO A 222 -32.42 0.85 -25.64
CA PRO A 222 -33.66 1.43 -25.15
C PRO A 222 -34.82 0.77 -25.90
N VAL A 223 -35.58 -0.08 -25.21
CA VAL A 223 -36.83 -0.64 -25.73
C VAL A 223 -37.95 0.19 -25.13
N LYS A 224 -38.56 1.09 -25.92
CA LYS A 224 -39.88 1.63 -25.57
C LYS A 224 -40.94 0.58 -25.93
N ASP A 225 -41.79 0.26 -24.95
CA ASP A 225 -43.02 -0.53 -25.12
C ASP A 225 -42.87 -1.88 -25.84
N GLY A 226 -41.94 -2.71 -25.34
CA GLY A 226 -41.99 -4.18 -25.40
C GLY A 226 -42.07 -4.88 -26.76
N SER A 227 -42.10 -4.15 -27.89
CA SER A 227 -42.47 -4.72 -29.19
C SER A 227 -41.72 -4.15 -30.39
N THR A 228 -41.03 -3.00 -30.25
CA THR A 228 -40.23 -2.44 -31.34
C THR A 228 -38.88 -1.94 -30.87
N ARG A 229 -37.81 -2.36 -31.57
CA ARG A 229 -36.47 -1.78 -31.41
C ARG A 229 -36.57 -0.28 -31.66
N THR A 230 -36.33 0.52 -30.64
CA THR A 230 -36.37 1.98 -30.77
C THR A 230 -35.06 2.44 -31.43
N PRO A 231 -35.09 3.43 -32.33
CA PRO A 231 -33.87 4.02 -32.87
C PRO A 231 -32.94 4.46 -31.74
N LEU A 232 -31.65 4.15 -31.88
CA LEU A 232 -30.63 4.52 -30.90
C LEU A 232 -30.58 6.05 -30.78
N ASP A 233 -30.63 6.57 -29.56
CA ASP A 233 -30.38 7.99 -29.33
C ASP A 233 -28.90 8.33 -29.55
N ALA A 234 -28.59 9.62 -29.66
CA ALA A 234 -27.24 10.10 -29.94
C ALA A 234 -26.22 9.60 -28.89
N TRP A 235 -26.64 9.45 -27.64
CA TRP A 235 -25.79 8.97 -26.54
C TRP A 235 -25.43 7.49 -26.70
N ALA A 236 -26.44 6.67 -27.01
CA ALA A 236 -26.29 5.25 -27.24
C ALA A 236 -25.46 5.00 -28.53
N LEU A 237 -25.58 5.85 -29.54
CA LEU A 237 -24.75 5.78 -30.74
C LEU A 237 -23.29 6.15 -30.43
N ALA A 238 -23.05 7.23 -29.69
CA ALA A 238 -21.71 7.68 -29.31
C ALA A 238 -20.97 6.69 -28.39
N SER A 239 -21.68 6.00 -27.50
CA SER A 239 -21.10 5.00 -26.59
C SER A 239 -20.66 3.70 -27.29
N ARG A 240 -20.88 3.58 -28.61
CA ARG A 240 -20.58 2.40 -29.43
C ARG A 240 -19.49 2.63 -30.48
N LEU A 241 -19.08 3.88 -30.74
CA LEU A 241 -17.99 4.24 -31.65
C LEU A 241 -16.67 4.31 -30.90
#